data_AF-A0A131XW52-F1
#
_entry.id   AF-A0A131XW52-F1
#
_cell.length_a   1.000
_cell.length_b   1.000
_cell.length_c   1.000
_cell.angle_alpha   90.00
_cell.angle_beta   90.00
_cell.angle_gamma   90.00
#
_symmetry.space_group_name_H-M   'P 1'
#
loop_
_entity.id
_entity.type
_entity.pdbx_description
1 polymer ?
#
loop_
_entity_poly.entity_id
_entity_poly.type
_entity_poly.pdbx_seq_one_letter_code
_entity_poly.pdbx_strand_id
1 'polypeptide(L)'
;PNVSYADSPLGEYLYPPLYWTVLLHPPYSLGLTASDFHLFGKMKNGLRSERFPSNDAVTYPVKQLVTFVFTDFFQHGMKTFVHRW
;
A
#
# COMPACT_ATOMS: atom_id res chain seq x y z
N PRO A 1 20.31 8.29 -6.50
CA PRO A 1 20.95 6.96 -6.31
C PRO A 1 19.91 5.85 -6.51
N ASN A 2 20.00 5.14 -7.63
CA ASN A 2 19.16 3.98 -7.92
C ASN A 2 19.57 2.86 -6.95
N VAL A 3 18.71 2.55 -5.98
CA VAL A 3 18.95 1.42 -5.06
C VAL A 3 18.67 0.15 -5.85
N SER A 4 19.73 -0.59 -6.19
CA SER A 4 19.64 -1.94 -6.73
C SER A 4 19.16 -2.87 -5.61
N TYR A 5 18.00 -3.50 -5.79
CA TYR A 5 17.49 -4.50 -4.84
C TYR A 5 18.21 -5.85 -4.95
N ALA A 6 19.13 -6.00 -5.90
CA ALA A 6 19.88 -7.22 -6.15
C ALA A 6 20.72 -7.68 -4.94
N ASP A 7 21.17 -6.73 -4.11
CA ASP A 7 22.02 -7.01 -2.94
C ASP A 7 21.23 -7.06 -1.61
N SER A 8 19.90 -6.96 -1.67
CA SER A 8 19.06 -7.00 -0.48
C SER A 8 18.76 -8.46 -0.08
N PRO A 9 18.75 -8.82 1.22
CA PRO A 9 18.35 -10.16 1.67
C PRO A 9 16.86 -10.48 1.38
N LEU A 10 16.08 -9.48 0.97
CA LEU A 10 14.72 -9.66 0.43
C LEU A 10 14.72 -9.96 -1.08
N GLY A 11 15.83 -9.70 -1.77
CA GLY A 11 16.03 -10.07 -3.16
C GLY A 11 15.82 -11.56 -3.38
N GLU A 12 16.27 -12.40 -2.44
CA GLU A 12 16.07 -13.86 -2.48
C GLU A 12 14.58 -14.26 -2.42
N TYR A 13 13.72 -13.50 -1.73
CA TYR A 13 12.27 -13.77 -1.61
C TYR A 13 11.41 -13.12 -2.68
N LEU A 14 11.91 -12.07 -3.34
CA LEU A 14 11.36 -11.56 -4.60
C LEU A 14 11.81 -12.43 -5.79
N TYR A 15 12.75 -13.36 -5.55
CA TYR A 15 13.38 -14.25 -6.50
C TYR A 15 13.19 -15.75 -6.20
N PRO A 16 11.96 -16.21 -5.89
CA PRO A 16 11.32 -17.31 -6.58
C PRO A 16 10.38 -16.72 -7.66
N PRO A 17 10.23 -17.34 -8.86
CA PRO A 17 9.68 -16.65 -10.01
C PRO A 17 8.15 -16.50 -9.89
N LEU A 18 7.70 -15.44 -9.23
CA LEU A 18 6.33 -14.95 -9.35
C LEU A 18 6.09 -14.23 -10.70
N TYR A 19 7.09 -14.15 -11.59
CA TYR A 19 7.03 -13.44 -12.88
C TYR A 19 6.54 -11.99 -12.75
N TRP A 20 6.79 -11.35 -11.61
CA TRP A 20 6.38 -9.97 -11.36
C TRP A 20 7.46 -8.99 -11.81
N THR A 21 7.04 -7.92 -12.48
CA THR A 21 7.92 -6.79 -12.80
C THR A 21 8.01 -5.86 -11.59
N VAL A 22 9.22 -5.66 -11.06
CA VAL A 22 9.47 -4.70 -9.98
C VAL A 22 9.60 -3.30 -10.57
N LEU A 23 8.72 -2.38 -10.15
CA LEU A 23 8.80 -0.97 -10.54
C LEU A 23 9.86 -0.26 -9.67
N LEU A 24 10.81 0.42 -10.30
CA LEU A 24 11.79 1.28 -9.61
C LEU A 24 11.04 2.37 -8.85
N HIS A 25 11.36 2.65 -7.58
CA HIS A 25 10.69 3.70 -6.83
C HIS A 25 11.67 4.74 -6.27
N PRO A 26 11.44 6.04 -6.51
CA PRO A 26 12.31 7.07 -5.97
C PRO A 26 12.21 7.14 -4.44
N PRO A 27 13.32 7.43 -3.74
CA PRO A 27 13.31 7.55 -2.29
C PRO A 27 12.40 8.70 -1.83
N TYR A 28 11.76 8.54 -0.66
CA TYR A 28 10.91 9.54 0.00
C TYR A 28 9.73 10.08 -0.83
N SER A 29 9.21 9.29 -1.78
CA SER A 29 8.19 9.75 -2.72
C SER A 29 6.76 9.37 -2.30
N LEU A 30 6.35 9.84 -1.12
CA LEU A 30 5.04 9.55 -0.52
C LEU A 30 3.85 9.95 -1.42
N GLY A 31 4.04 10.98 -2.26
CA GLY A 31 3.03 11.43 -3.23
C GLY A 31 2.86 10.48 -4.43
N LEU A 32 3.82 9.59 -4.66
CA LEU A 32 3.84 8.63 -5.76
C LEU A 32 3.36 7.22 -5.35
N THR A 33 3.23 6.92 -4.06
CA THR A 33 2.74 5.62 -3.62
C THR A 33 1.21 5.62 -3.48
N ALA A 34 0.49 4.82 -4.28
CA ALA A 34 -0.98 4.71 -4.18
C ALA A 34 -1.48 4.33 -2.78
N SER A 35 -0.74 3.46 -2.08
CA SER A 35 -1.05 3.09 -0.69
C SER A 35 -1.03 4.29 0.24
N ASP A 36 -0.01 5.14 0.13
CA ASP A 36 0.17 6.29 1.02
C ASP A 36 -0.83 7.40 0.73
N PHE A 37 -0.94 7.83 -0.54
CA PHE A 37 -1.77 8.99 -0.88
C PHE A 37 -3.28 8.68 -0.96
N HIS A 38 -3.67 7.41 -1.09
CA HIS A 38 -5.08 7.02 -1.31
C HIS A 38 -5.60 6.08 -0.21
N LEU A 39 -5.00 4.89 -0.06
CA LEU A 39 -5.52 3.84 0.83
C LEU A 39 -5.42 4.21 2.30
N PHE A 40 -4.21 4.58 2.77
CA PHE A 40 -3.97 4.87 4.18
C PHE A 40 -4.66 6.14 4.65
N GLY A 41 -4.84 7.13 3.76
CA GLY A 41 -5.66 8.30 4.05
C GLY A 41 -7.11 7.90 4.39
N LYS A 42 -7.70 7.01 3.59
CA LYS A 42 -9.07 6.51 3.84
C LYS A 42 -9.15 5.69 5.12
N MET A 43 -8.17 4.81 5.35
CA MET A 43 -8.12 3.95 6.54
C MET A 43 -7.97 4.77 7.82
N LYS A 44 -7.05 5.75 7.83
CA LYS A 44 -6.84 6.65 8.96
C LYS A 44 -8.09 7.46 9.30
N ASN A 45 -8.83 7.90 8.28
CA ASN A 45 -10.08 8.63 8.49
C ASN A 45 -11.21 7.73 8.99
N GLY A 46 -11.32 6.50 8.45
CA GLY A 46 -12.37 5.56 8.85
C GLY A 46 -12.17 4.94 10.23
N LEU A 47 -10.93 4.75 10.66
CA LEU A 47 -10.57 4.25 12.00
C LEU A 47 -10.18 5.38 12.96
N ARG A 48 -10.45 6.63 12.58
CA ARG A 48 -10.04 7.79 13.38
C ARG A 48 -10.74 7.72 14.73
N SER A 49 -9.99 8.03 15.79
CA SER A 49 -10.49 8.08 17.16
C SER A 49 -10.88 6.73 17.77
N GLU A 50 -10.70 5.61 17.06
CA GLU A 50 -10.82 4.29 17.67
C GLU A 50 -9.56 3.92 18.46
N ARG A 51 -9.75 3.28 19.61
CA ARG A 51 -8.66 2.73 20.43
C ARG A 51 -8.86 1.23 20.52
N PHE A 52 -7.91 0.48 19.96
CA PHE A 52 -7.94 -0.98 20.01
C PHE A 52 -7.13 -1.49 21.21
N PRO A 53 -7.69 -2.38 22.04
CA PRO A 53 -6.99 -2.94 23.19
C PRO A 53 -5.98 -4.04 22.80
N SER A 54 -6.03 -4.53 21.55
CA SER A 54 -5.15 -5.60 21.05
C SER A 54 -5.03 -5.58 19.53
N ASN A 55 -4.06 -6.35 19.01
CA ASN A 55 -3.89 -6.57 17.56
C ASN A 55 -5.06 -7.34 16.95
N ASP A 56 -5.67 -8.25 17.70
CA ASP A 56 -6.83 -8.99 17.21
C ASP A 56 -8.04 -8.05 17.06
N ALA A 57 -8.18 -7.10 17.97
CA ALA A 57 -9.26 -6.12 17.95
C ALA A 57 -9.22 -5.18 16.74
N VAL A 58 -8.05 -4.90 16.16
CA VAL A 58 -7.94 -4.06 14.95
C VAL A 58 -8.26 -4.82 13.65
N THR A 59 -8.19 -6.16 13.67
CA THR A 59 -8.34 -6.97 12.46
C THR A 59 -9.73 -6.84 11.84
N TYR A 60 -10.78 -6.88 12.65
CA TYR A 60 -12.17 -6.80 12.15
C TYR A 60 -12.51 -5.43 11.54
N PRO A 61 -12.26 -4.28 12.22
CA PRO A 61 -12.47 -2.95 11.65
C PRO A 61 -11.71 -2.71 10.35
N VAL A 62 -10.44 -3.14 10.26
CA VAL A 62 -9.64 -3.03 9.04
C VAL A 62 -10.27 -3.83 7.90
N LYS A 63 -10.68 -5.09 8.16
CA LYS A 63 -11.35 -5.92 7.16
C LYS A 63 -12.66 -5.29 6.70
N GLN A 64 -13.48 -4.81 7.64
CA GLN A 64 -14.73 -4.14 7.28
C GLN A 64 -14.49 -2.90 6.43
N LEU A 65 -13.51 -2.06 6.78
CA LEU A 65 -13.19 -0.86 6.00
C LEU A 65 -12.77 -1.21 4.57
N VAL A 66 -11.92 -2.23 4.41
CA VAL A 66 -11.46 -2.69 3.09
C VAL A 66 -12.60 -3.32 2.28
N THR A 67 -13.50 -4.07 2.91
CA THR A 67 -14.69 -4.62 2.24
C THR A 67 -15.72 -3.54 1.89
N PHE A 68 -15.81 -2.48 2.71
CA PHE A 68 -16.74 -1.38 2.50
C PHE A 68 -16.33 -0.45 1.35
N VAL A 69 -15.03 -0.29 1.09
CA VAL A 69 -14.60 0.52 -0.05
C VAL A 69 -14.88 -0.21 -1.37
N PHE A 70 -15.61 0.45 -2.26
CA PHE A 70 -15.98 -0.09 -3.57
C PHE A 70 -14.76 -0.33 -4.47
N THR A 71 -14.88 -1.23 -5.44
CA THR A 71 -13.84 -1.47 -6.46
C THR A 71 -13.38 -0.18 -7.15
N ASP A 72 -14.30 0.76 -7.38
CA ASP A 72 -14.01 2.08 -7.97
C ASP A 72 -13.00 2.89 -7.14
N PHE A 73 -12.98 2.71 -5.81
CA PHE A 73 -11.99 3.36 -4.95
C PHE A 73 -10.58 2.91 -5.31
N PHE A 74 -10.34 1.60 -5.44
CA PHE A 74 -9.03 1.07 -5.80
C PHE A 74 -8.65 1.44 -7.24
N GLN A 75 -9.61 1.35 -8.17
CA GLN A 75 -9.39 1.76 -9.55
C GLN A 75 -8.99 3.24 -9.66
N HIS A 76 -9.65 4.11 -8.89
CA HIS A 76 -9.31 5.53 -8.85
C HIS A 76 -7.87 5.75 -8.37
N GLY A 77 -7.48 5.11 -7.26
CA GLY A 77 -6.11 5.21 -6.72
C GLY A 77 -5.05 4.76 -7.74
N MET A 78 -5.30 3.67 -8.47
CA MET A 78 -4.41 3.18 -9.52
C MET A 78 -4.35 4.11 -10.73
N LYS A 79 -5.47 4.70 -11.16
CA LYS A 79 -5.47 5.71 -12.24
C LYS A 79 -4.69 6.96 -11.82
N THR A 80 -4.90 7.43 -10.60
CA THR A 80 -4.14 8.56 -10.05
C THR A 80 -2.65 8.26 -9.96
N PHE A 81 -2.27 7.02 -9.61
CA PHE A 81 -0.88 6.59 -9.60
C PHE A 81 -0.22 6.75 -10.98
N VAL A 82 -0.86 6.25 -12.04
CA VAL A 82 -0.36 6.37 -13.42
C VAL A 82 -0.16 7.83 -13.85
N HIS A 83 -0.97 8.76 -13.33
CA HIS A 83 -0.83 10.19 -13.65
C HIS A 83 0.24 10.93 -12.85
N ARG A 84 0.60 10.43 -11.66
CA ARG A 84 1.57 11.07 -10.78
C ARG A 84 2.99 10.61 -11.03
N TRP A 85 3.12 9.38 -11.54
CA TRP A 85 4.37 8.75 -11.92
C TRP A 85 4.91 9.27 -13.24
#